data_AF-E6REN4-F1
#
_entry.id   AF-E6REN4-F1
#
_cell.length_a   1.000
_cell.length_b   1.000
_cell.length_c   1.000
_cell.angle_alpha   90.00
_cell.angle_beta   90.00
_cell.angle_gamma   90.00
#
_symmetry.space_group_name_H-M   'P 1'
#
loop_
_entity.id
_entity.type
_entity.pdbx_description
1 polymer ?
#
loop_
_entity_poly.entity_id
_entity_poly.type
_entity_poly.pdbx_seq_one_letter_code
_entity_poly.pdbx_strand_id
1 'polypeptide(L)'
;MPHKRAKRSVREAETAKKGKNLPPPSDGNPYDDTPRSAARILNSFAVQQKFRESGRKNSEDTGVPRNSAAPGMNGKGKGKEKEGLPKILPQETLAEYNRRIEALLRPSVSQAIQKAESIRAAEAADLKRTKKENKRRARLEKLVKEGKVDKKVLEDFENGVKEKKRKREMGDEGDSEEEKEEGEAATKAKDAKKETKTFAPMPQPRRLNDIVQAPPTLPKLRKAKDQKEGKGVYGAVGNGGKMPLNAGQKRILEEERERVVRMYREMKAAREAKNKQ
;
A
#
# COMPACT_ATOMS: atom_id res chain seq x y z
N MET A 1 26.30 -25.34 -28.20
CA MET A 1 25.00 -25.51 -27.50
C MET A 1 23.84 -25.61 -28.48
N PRO A 2 23.24 -26.80 -28.64
CA PRO A 2 22.15 -27.07 -29.60
C PRO A 2 20.96 -26.10 -29.46
N HIS A 3 20.58 -25.75 -28.23
CA HIS A 3 19.45 -24.86 -27.94
C HIS A 3 19.63 -23.39 -28.36
N LYS A 4 20.87 -22.92 -28.53
CA LYS A 4 21.13 -21.56 -29.03
C LYS A 4 20.90 -21.45 -30.54
N ARG A 5 21.15 -22.55 -31.28
CA ARG A 5 20.94 -22.62 -32.74
C ARG A 5 19.46 -22.66 -33.09
N ALA A 6 18.65 -23.41 -32.33
CA ALA A 6 17.19 -23.47 -32.54
C ALA A 6 16.48 -22.11 -32.33
N LYS A 7 16.85 -21.34 -31.30
CA LYS A 7 16.29 -19.99 -31.11
C LYS A 7 16.72 -19.01 -32.19
N ARG A 8 17.95 -19.18 -32.72
CA ARG A 8 18.47 -18.36 -33.80
C ARG A 8 17.76 -18.67 -35.12
N SER A 9 17.54 -19.94 -35.45
CA SER A 9 16.83 -20.32 -36.68
C SER A 9 15.38 -19.86 -36.68
N VAL A 10 14.68 -19.92 -35.55
CA VAL A 10 13.30 -19.39 -35.43
C VAL A 10 13.29 -17.87 -35.65
N ARG A 11 14.23 -17.13 -35.05
CA ARG A 11 14.33 -15.68 -35.26
C ARG A 11 14.69 -15.32 -36.70
N GLU A 12 15.62 -16.04 -37.31
CA GLU A 12 16.00 -15.82 -38.70
C GLU A 12 14.84 -16.15 -39.64
N ALA A 13 14.07 -17.22 -39.39
CA ALA A 13 12.86 -17.56 -40.13
C ALA A 13 11.75 -16.52 -39.95
N GLU A 14 11.51 -16.02 -38.73
CA GLU A 14 10.55 -14.94 -38.49
C GLU A 14 10.98 -13.62 -39.13
N THR A 15 12.27 -13.30 -39.07
CA THR A 15 12.83 -12.08 -39.69
C THR A 15 12.77 -12.17 -41.22
N ALA A 16 13.03 -13.36 -41.79
CA ALA A 16 12.87 -13.61 -43.22
C ALA A 16 11.40 -13.52 -43.66
N LYS A 17 10.46 -14.06 -42.87
CA LYS A 17 9.01 -13.95 -43.13
C LYS A 17 8.49 -12.52 -43.03
N LYS A 18 8.98 -11.74 -42.06
CA LYS A 18 8.57 -10.34 -41.85
C LYS A 18 9.25 -9.38 -42.84
N GLY A 19 10.42 -9.73 -43.37
CA GLY A 19 11.23 -8.82 -44.18
C GLY A 19 11.94 -7.75 -43.33
N LYS A 20 13.01 -7.17 -43.88
CA LYS A 20 13.87 -6.19 -43.17
C LYS A 20 13.42 -4.74 -43.33
N ASN A 21 12.44 -4.48 -44.18
CA ASN A 21 12.09 -3.13 -44.64
C ASN A 21 10.56 -2.92 -44.62
N LEU A 22 9.92 -3.38 -43.55
CA LEU A 22 8.53 -2.98 -43.29
C LEU A 22 8.56 -1.54 -42.77
N PRO A 23 7.77 -0.61 -43.35
CA PRO A 23 7.51 0.66 -42.68
C PRO A 23 6.96 0.37 -41.28
N PRO A 24 7.15 1.27 -40.29
CA PRO A 24 6.49 1.13 -39.00
C PRO A 24 5.01 0.85 -39.27
N PRO A 25 4.40 -0.17 -38.62
CA PRO A 25 3.02 -0.50 -38.89
C PRO A 25 2.21 0.76 -38.65
N SER A 26 1.60 1.28 -39.71
CA SER A 26 0.61 2.35 -39.62
C SER A 26 -0.64 1.73 -39.01
N ASP A 27 -0.58 1.38 -37.72
CA ASP A 27 -1.71 0.84 -36.96
C ASP A 27 -2.80 1.92 -36.73
N GLY A 28 -2.67 3.09 -37.35
CA GLY A 28 -3.76 4.02 -37.61
C GLY A 28 -4.04 4.05 -39.10
N ASN A 29 -5.24 3.66 -39.49
CA ASN A 29 -5.77 3.96 -40.82
C ASN A 29 -5.55 5.47 -41.07
N PRO A 30 -4.86 5.90 -42.15
CA PRO A 30 -4.54 7.31 -42.38
C PRO A 30 -5.77 8.21 -42.60
N TYR A 31 -6.95 7.59 -42.74
CA TYR A 31 -8.25 8.26 -42.83
C TYR A 31 -9.08 8.16 -41.54
N ASP A 32 -8.53 7.57 -40.50
CA ASP A 32 -9.20 7.42 -39.20
C ASP A 32 -8.73 8.54 -38.27
N ASP A 33 -9.39 9.69 -38.40
CA ASP A 33 -9.23 10.86 -37.53
C ASP A 33 -9.86 10.63 -36.14
N THR A 34 -10.19 9.37 -35.81
CA THR A 34 -10.67 9.05 -34.47
C THR A 34 -9.52 9.25 -33.47
N PRO A 35 -9.75 10.04 -32.41
CA PRO A 35 -8.73 10.22 -31.40
C PRO A 35 -8.39 8.85 -30.80
N ARG A 36 -7.12 8.65 -30.46
CA ARG A 36 -6.60 7.38 -29.92
C ARG A 36 -7.42 6.82 -28.74
N SER A 37 -8.05 7.69 -27.97
CA SER A 37 -9.00 7.31 -26.91
C SER A 37 -10.26 6.65 -27.47
N ALA A 38 -10.90 7.23 -28.49
CA ALA A 38 -12.08 6.68 -29.16
C ALA A 38 -11.75 5.37 -29.89
N ALA A 39 -10.63 5.31 -30.61
CA ALA A 39 -10.18 4.08 -31.27
C ALA A 39 -9.98 2.92 -30.26
N ARG A 40 -9.48 3.21 -29.05
CA ARG A 40 -9.34 2.21 -27.99
C ARG A 40 -10.69 1.72 -27.46
N ILE A 41 -11.70 2.59 -27.41
CA ILE A 41 -13.06 2.24 -26.97
C ILE A 41 -13.76 1.42 -28.05
N LEU A 42 -13.71 1.85 -29.32
CA LEU A 42 -14.33 1.15 -30.45
C LEU A 42 -13.73 -0.25 -30.65
N ASN A 43 -12.40 -0.39 -30.52
CA ASN A 43 -11.72 -1.68 -30.62
C ASN A 43 -11.77 -2.52 -29.34
N SER A 44 -12.34 -2.02 -28.24
CA SER A 44 -12.35 -2.73 -26.95
C SER A 44 -13.06 -4.08 -27.04
N PHE A 45 -14.16 -4.16 -27.80
CA PHE A 45 -14.93 -5.38 -27.99
C PHE A 45 -14.13 -6.46 -28.72
N ALA A 46 -13.48 -6.11 -29.83
CA ALA A 46 -12.63 -7.04 -30.58
C ALA A 46 -11.43 -7.52 -29.75
N VAL A 47 -10.85 -6.65 -28.91
CA VAL A 47 -9.78 -7.02 -27.98
C VAL A 47 -10.29 -7.98 -26.91
N GLN A 48 -11.48 -7.74 -26.35
CA GLN A 48 -12.11 -8.65 -25.37
C GLN A 48 -12.45 -10.01 -25.99
N GLN A 49 -12.98 -10.04 -27.22
CA GLN A 49 -13.27 -11.29 -27.94
C GLN A 49 -12.00 -12.10 -28.19
N LYS A 50 -10.96 -11.50 -28.77
CA LYS A 50 -9.66 -12.18 -28.97
C LYS A 50 -9.06 -12.68 -27.66
N PHE A 51 -9.26 -11.95 -26.56
CA PHE A 51 -8.80 -12.37 -25.24
C PHE A 51 -9.57 -13.60 -24.73
N ARG A 52 -10.90 -13.62 -24.88
CA ARG A 52 -11.74 -14.78 -24.54
C ARG A 52 -11.41 -16.00 -25.40
N GLU A 53 -11.24 -15.80 -26.71
CA GLU A 53 -10.80 -16.84 -27.66
C GLU A 53 -9.42 -17.42 -27.30
N SER A 54 -8.53 -16.61 -26.73
CA SER A 54 -7.20 -17.07 -26.28
C SER A 54 -7.24 -17.94 -25.01
N GLY A 55 -8.42 -18.18 -24.44
CA GLY A 55 -8.61 -19.01 -23.24
C GLY A 55 -8.10 -18.38 -21.94
N ARG A 56 -7.74 -17.09 -21.96
CA ARG A 56 -7.28 -16.37 -20.78
C ARG A 56 -8.49 -15.84 -20.02
N LYS A 57 -8.58 -16.16 -18.72
CA LYS A 57 -9.63 -15.62 -17.83
C LYS A 57 -9.15 -14.28 -17.26
N ASN A 58 -9.98 -13.25 -17.30
CA ASN A 58 -9.73 -11.98 -16.63
C ASN A 58 -10.31 -12.02 -15.21
N SER A 59 -9.97 -11.03 -14.39
CA SER A 59 -10.48 -10.86 -13.02
C SER A 59 -12.00 -10.66 -12.95
N GLU A 60 -12.62 -10.22 -14.04
CA GLU A 60 -14.07 -10.04 -14.12
C GLU A 60 -14.81 -11.37 -14.33
N ASP A 61 -14.20 -12.34 -15.02
CA ASP A 61 -14.75 -13.71 -15.19
C ASP A 61 -14.60 -14.58 -13.93
N THR A 62 -13.56 -14.34 -13.12
CA THR A 62 -13.30 -15.12 -11.90
C THR A 62 -13.75 -14.44 -10.62
N GLY A 63 -14.15 -13.17 -10.66
CA GLY A 63 -14.47 -12.37 -9.48
C GLY A 63 -13.27 -12.10 -8.55
N VAL A 64 -12.06 -12.48 -8.98
CA VAL A 64 -10.86 -12.38 -8.15
C VAL A 64 -10.11 -11.09 -8.50
N PRO A 65 -9.91 -10.15 -7.56
CA PRO A 65 -9.25 -8.88 -7.85
C PRO A 65 -7.84 -9.11 -8.41
N ARG A 66 -7.46 -8.26 -9.37
CA ARG A 66 -6.23 -8.40 -10.19
C ARG A 66 -4.91 -8.44 -9.40
N ASN A 67 -4.96 -8.17 -8.09
CA ASN A 67 -3.81 -8.23 -7.17
C ASN A 67 -3.76 -9.50 -6.31
N SER A 68 -4.80 -10.31 -6.26
CA SER A 68 -4.70 -11.69 -5.79
C SER A 68 -4.20 -12.52 -6.95
N ALA A 69 -2.98 -13.03 -6.83
CA ALA A 69 -2.39 -13.98 -7.75
C ALA A 69 -3.38 -15.12 -8.02
N ALA A 70 -4.05 -15.06 -9.18
CA ALA A 70 -4.84 -16.18 -9.66
C ALA A 70 -3.88 -17.38 -9.88
N PRO A 71 -4.21 -18.58 -9.40
CA PRO A 71 -3.38 -19.76 -9.54
C PRO A 71 -3.55 -20.30 -10.95
N GLY A 72 -2.82 -19.73 -11.90
CA GLY A 72 -2.87 -20.19 -13.28
C GLY A 72 -2.00 -19.32 -14.16
N MET A 73 -0.92 -19.91 -14.69
CA MET A 73 -0.04 -19.32 -15.71
C MET A 73 1.00 -18.31 -15.21
N ASN A 74 1.75 -18.67 -14.16
CA ASN A 74 3.18 -18.36 -14.16
C ASN A 74 3.95 -19.66 -14.32
N GLY A 75 4.63 -19.77 -15.45
CA GLY A 75 5.30 -20.98 -15.89
C GLY A 75 6.32 -21.49 -14.88
N LYS A 76 6.31 -22.81 -14.66
CA LYS A 76 7.48 -23.65 -14.33
C LYS A 76 8.59 -22.96 -13.53
N GLY A 77 8.26 -22.36 -12.40
CA GLY A 77 9.15 -22.34 -11.26
C GLY A 77 8.98 -23.68 -10.57
N LYS A 78 9.75 -24.69 -10.99
CA LYS A 78 9.90 -25.94 -10.23
C LYS A 78 9.99 -25.54 -8.75
N GLY A 79 9.14 -26.13 -7.93
CA GLY A 79 9.31 -26.08 -6.48
C GLY A 79 10.74 -26.51 -6.21
N LYS A 80 11.60 -25.53 -5.93
CA LYS A 80 12.83 -25.82 -5.24
C LYS A 80 12.35 -26.24 -3.88
N GLU A 81 12.37 -27.56 -3.67
CA GLU A 81 12.64 -28.13 -2.36
C GLU A 81 13.60 -27.21 -1.61
N LYS A 82 13.42 -27.12 -0.30
CA LYS A 82 14.24 -26.32 0.61
C LYS A 82 15.72 -26.71 0.46
N GLU A 83 16.37 -26.29 -0.62
CA GLU A 83 17.81 -26.27 -0.77
C GLU A 83 18.23 -25.37 0.38
N GLY A 84 18.84 -25.95 1.41
CA GLY A 84 19.35 -25.21 2.55
C GLY A 84 20.17 -24.01 2.05
N LEU A 85 20.33 -23.01 2.93
CA LEU A 85 21.10 -21.80 2.62
C LEU A 85 22.35 -22.18 1.80
N PRO A 86 22.55 -21.59 0.60
CA PRO A 86 23.62 -22.02 -0.28
C PRO A 86 24.93 -22.00 0.48
N LYS A 87 25.86 -22.92 0.19
CA LYS A 87 27.18 -22.89 0.83
C LYS A 87 28.01 -21.73 0.26
N ILE A 88 29.00 -21.27 1.03
CA ILE A 88 30.02 -20.31 0.57
C ILE A 88 30.71 -20.90 -0.65
N LEU A 89 30.78 -20.14 -1.75
CA LEU A 89 31.44 -20.60 -2.97
C LEU A 89 32.97 -20.52 -2.81
N PRO A 90 33.74 -21.38 -3.51
CA PRO A 90 35.18 -21.23 -3.57
C PRO A 90 35.51 -19.86 -4.18
N GLN A 91 36.37 -19.08 -3.52
CA GLN A 91 36.74 -17.69 -3.86
C GLN A 91 35.71 -16.61 -3.54
N GLU A 92 34.57 -16.93 -2.93
CA GLU A 92 33.62 -15.92 -2.41
C GLU A 92 34.07 -15.45 -1.03
N THR A 93 34.11 -14.14 -0.81
CA THR A 93 34.34 -13.59 0.53
C THR A 93 33.09 -13.75 1.41
N LEU A 94 33.25 -13.80 2.73
CA LEU A 94 32.10 -13.87 3.66
C LEU A 94 31.09 -12.72 3.45
N ALA A 95 31.57 -11.55 3.04
CA ALA A 95 30.72 -10.39 2.77
C ALA A 95 29.83 -10.61 1.52
N GLU A 96 30.38 -11.18 0.45
CA GLU A 96 29.63 -11.50 -0.77
C GLU A 96 28.61 -12.61 -0.53
N TYR A 97 29.00 -13.61 0.25
CA TYR A 97 28.10 -14.66 0.70
C TYR A 97 26.90 -14.09 1.46
N ASN A 98 27.13 -13.22 2.44
CA ASN A 98 26.05 -12.57 3.19
C ASN A 98 25.13 -11.75 2.28
N ARG A 99 25.68 -10.98 1.33
CA ARG A 99 24.88 -10.22 0.35
C ARG A 99 24.00 -11.14 -0.51
N ARG A 100 24.52 -12.30 -0.92
CA ARG A 100 23.78 -13.28 -1.72
C ARG A 100 22.65 -13.94 -0.91
N ILE A 101 22.91 -14.27 0.35
CA ILE A 101 21.89 -14.78 1.28
C ILE A 101 20.80 -13.73 1.53
N GLU A 102 21.19 -12.49 1.80
CA GLU A 102 20.26 -11.39 1.98
C GLU A 102 19.41 -11.18 0.72
N ALA A 103 20.00 -11.16 -0.47
CA ALA A 103 19.25 -11.03 -1.72
C ALA A 103 18.21 -12.14 -1.92
N LEU A 104 18.52 -13.37 -1.49
CA LEU A 104 17.62 -14.52 -1.56
C LEU A 104 16.47 -14.42 -0.54
N LEU A 105 16.76 -13.99 0.69
CA LEU A 105 15.76 -13.92 1.78
C LEU A 105 14.97 -12.61 1.80
N ARG A 106 15.49 -11.53 1.22
CA ARG A 106 14.86 -10.21 1.27
C ARG A 106 13.43 -10.19 0.70
N PRO A 107 13.09 -10.89 -0.40
CA PRO A 107 11.72 -10.94 -0.89
C PRO A 107 10.77 -11.62 0.10
N SER A 108 11.16 -12.74 0.72
CA SER A 108 10.30 -13.46 1.66
C SER A 108 10.12 -12.68 2.96
N VAL A 109 11.18 -12.06 3.47
CA VAL A 109 11.12 -11.16 4.63
C VAL A 109 10.25 -9.95 4.31
N SER A 110 10.41 -9.31 3.16
CA SER A 110 9.57 -8.18 2.74
C SER A 110 8.09 -8.56 2.63
N GLN A 111 7.78 -9.74 2.09
CA GLN A 111 6.39 -10.24 2.03
C GLN A 111 5.84 -10.53 3.43
N ALA A 112 6.64 -11.11 4.33
CA ALA A 112 6.22 -11.35 5.71
C ALA A 112 5.94 -10.03 6.45
N ILE A 113 6.79 -9.01 6.27
CA ILE A 113 6.59 -7.68 6.84
C ILE A 113 5.29 -7.07 6.31
N GLN A 114 5.09 -7.05 4.99
CA GLN A 114 3.86 -6.49 4.38
C GLN A 114 2.60 -7.21 4.88
N LYS A 115 2.64 -8.55 5.00
CA LYS A 115 1.53 -9.31 5.58
C LYS A 115 1.28 -8.92 7.03
N ALA A 116 2.32 -8.85 7.86
CA ALA A 116 2.19 -8.45 9.26
C ALA A 116 1.65 -7.02 9.40
N GLU A 117 2.08 -6.09 8.56
CA GLU A 117 1.56 -4.73 8.52
C GLU A 117 0.10 -4.68 8.11
N SER A 118 -0.31 -5.45 7.10
CA SER A 118 -1.72 -5.54 6.69
C SER A 118 -2.62 -6.11 7.80
N ILE A 119 -2.14 -7.11 8.54
CA ILE A 119 -2.86 -7.69 9.68
C ILE A 119 -3.00 -6.66 10.80
N ARG A 120 -1.91 -5.99 11.19
CA ARG A 120 -1.95 -4.92 12.21
C ARG A 120 -2.87 -3.77 11.80
N ALA A 121 -2.88 -3.41 10.52
CA ALA A 121 -3.75 -2.37 9.99
C ALA A 121 -5.23 -2.80 10.07
N ALA A 122 -5.55 -4.05 9.73
CA ALA A 122 -6.90 -4.60 9.85
C ALA A 122 -7.36 -4.64 11.32
N GLU A 123 -6.53 -5.16 12.23
CA GLU A 123 -6.82 -5.19 13.67
C GLU A 123 -7.06 -3.78 14.24
N ALA A 124 -6.24 -2.80 13.85
CA ALA A 124 -6.40 -1.41 14.28
C ALA A 124 -7.70 -0.79 13.75
N ALA A 125 -8.12 -1.13 12.52
CA ALA A 125 -9.38 -0.68 11.96
C ALA A 125 -10.58 -1.29 12.72
N ASP A 126 -10.52 -2.58 13.05
CA ASP A 126 -11.57 -3.27 13.78
C ASP A 126 -11.68 -2.80 15.23
N LEU A 127 -10.55 -2.50 15.88
CA LEU A 127 -10.55 -1.85 17.20
C LEU A 127 -11.20 -0.45 17.18
N LYS A 128 -11.03 0.31 16.10
CA LYS A 128 -11.70 1.62 15.97
C LYS A 128 -13.20 1.46 15.73
N ARG A 129 -13.60 0.49 14.90
CA ARG A 129 -15.01 0.19 14.61
C ARG A 129 -15.76 -0.31 15.85
N THR A 130 -15.22 -1.30 16.55
CA THR A 130 -15.82 -1.83 17.79
C THR A 130 -15.96 -0.75 18.87
N LYS A 131 -15.01 0.18 18.98
CA LYS A 131 -15.13 1.35 19.86
C LYS A 131 -16.28 2.28 19.46
N LYS A 132 -16.49 2.53 18.16
CA LYS A 132 -17.63 3.33 17.66
C LYS A 132 -18.96 2.61 17.90
N GLU A 133 -19.03 1.32 17.59
CA GLU A 133 -20.20 0.46 17.80
C GLU A 133 -20.59 0.40 19.29
N ASN A 134 -19.61 0.19 20.19
CA ASN A 134 -19.85 0.20 21.64
C ASN A 134 -20.36 1.56 22.14
N LYS A 135 -19.84 2.67 21.60
CA LYS A 135 -20.34 4.02 21.93
C LYS A 135 -21.78 4.24 21.46
N ARG A 136 -22.12 3.80 20.24
CA ARG A 136 -23.49 3.88 19.69
C ARG A 136 -24.45 3.01 20.51
N ARG A 137 -24.06 1.78 20.83
CA ARG A 137 -24.83 0.87 21.68
C ARG A 137 -25.10 1.47 23.06
N ALA A 138 -24.08 2.03 23.71
CA ALA A 138 -24.24 2.65 25.02
C ALA A 138 -25.15 3.90 24.98
N ARG A 139 -25.17 4.65 23.87
CA ARG A 139 -26.11 5.78 23.69
C ARG A 139 -27.54 5.30 23.48
N LEU A 140 -27.76 4.30 22.64
CA LEU A 140 -29.07 3.70 22.41
C LEU A 140 -29.63 3.08 23.69
N GLU A 141 -28.80 2.34 24.44
CA GLU A 141 -29.22 1.74 25.71
C GLU A 141 -29.67 2.81 26.74
N LYS A 142 -28.99 3.97 26.79
CA LYS A 142 -29.42 5.10 27.62
C LYS A 142 -30.76 5.68 27.18
N LEU A 143 -30.96 5.88 25.87
CA LEU A 143 -32.23 6.40 25.34
C LEU A 143 -33.40 5.44 25.58
N VAL A 144 -33.15 4.13 25.50
CA VAL A 144 -34.14 3.10 25.82
C VAL A 144 -34.47 3.11 27.32
N LYS A 145 -33.47 3.25 28.19
CA LYS A 145 -33.67 3.39 29.65
C LYS A 145 -34.46 4.65 30.02
N GLU A 146 -34.23 5.74 29.30
CA GLU A 146 -34.98 7.00 29.44
C GLU A 146 -36.39 6.94 28.82
N GLY A 147 -36.77 5.84 28.17
CA GLY A 147 -38.08 5.68 27.53
C GLY A 147 -38.30 6.51 26.27
N LYS A 148 -37.23 7.13 25.71
CA LYS A 148 -37.30 7.95 24.49
C LYS A 148 -37.31 7.14 23.21
N VAL A 149 -36.84 5.89 23.27
CA VAL A 149 -36.68 4.99 22.12
C VAL A 149 -37.16 3.60 22.49
N ASP A 150 -37.87 2.94 21.58
CA ASP A 150 -38.35 1.58 21.77
C ASP A 150 -37.22 0.55 21.81
N LYS A 151 -37.40 -0.50 22.61
CA LYS A 151 -36.45 -1.62 22.71
C LYS A 151 -36.16 -2.29 21.36
N LYS A 152 -37.11 -2.27 20.43
CA LYS A 152 -36.97 -2.82 19.07
C LYS A 152 -35.81 -2.18 18.30
N VAL A 153 -35.58 -0.87 18.49
CA VAL A 153 -34.51 -0.14 17.80
C VAL A 153 -33.12 -0.61 18.26
N LEU A 154 -32.99 -1.02 19.53
CA LEU A 154 -31.74 -1.58 20.05
C LEU A 154 -31.49 -2.99 19.49
N GLU A 155 -32.54 -3.80 19.37
CA GLU A 155 -32.46 -5.15 18.79
C GLU A 155 -32.10 -5.10 17.29
N ASP A 156 -32.71 -4.20 16.53
CA ASP A 156 -32.40 -3.98 15.12
C ASP A 156 -30.96 -3.52 14.91
N PHE A 157 -30.45 -2.64 15.79
CA PHE A 157 -29.06 -2.21 15.78
C PHE A 157 -28.09 -3.38 16.05
N GLU A 158 -28.39 -4.24 17.04
CA GLU A 158 -27.56 -5.41 17.34
C GLU A 158 -27.58 -6.45 16.20
N ASN A 159 -28.73 -6.64 15.57
CA ASN A 159 -28.88 -7.53 14.42
C ASN A 159 -28.11 -7.01 13.20
N GLY A 160 -28.18 -5.70 12.92
CA GLY A 160 -27.41 -5.07 11.85
C GLY A 160 -25.89 -5.18 12.05
N VAL A 161 -25.41 -5.01 13.30
CA VAL A 161 -23.98 -5.20 13.62
C VAL A 161 -23.55 -6.66 13.43
N LYS A 162 -24.38 -7.64 13.83
CA LYS A 162 -24.09 -9.08 13.64
C LYS A 162 -24.07 -9.46 12.15
N GLU A 163 -25.01 -8.95 11.36
CA GLU A 163 -25.06 -9.20 9.92
C GLU A 163 -23.85 -8.60 9.21
N LYS A 164 -23.49 -7.36 9.53
CA LYS A 164 -22.29 -6.70 8.97
C LYS A 164 -21.00 -7.46 9.33
N LYS A 165 -20.91 -8.01 10.54
CA LYS A 165 -19.78 -8.86 10.94
C LYS A 165 -19.72 -10.15 10.11
N ARG A 166 -20.86 -10.82 9.90
CA ARG A 166 -20.93 -12.03 9.06
C ARG A 166 -20.54 -11.76 7.61
N LYS A 167 -21.01 -10.66 7.01
CA LYS A 167 -20.63 -10.27 5.63
C LYS A 167 -19.13 -10.03 5.48
N ARG A 168 -18.48 -9.45 6.49
CA ARG A 168 -17.03 -9.25 6.52
C ARG A 168 -16.24 -10.56 6.64
N GLU A 169 -16.70 -11.49 7.48
CA GLU A 169 -16.09 -12.82 7.61
C GLU A 169 -16.21 -13.64 6.32
N MET A 170 -17.30 -13.44 5.56
CA MET A 170 -17.51 -14.04 4.24
C MET A 170 -16.73 -13.36 3.10
N GLY A 171 -16.07 -12.22 3.36
CA GLY A 171 -15.25 -11.51 2.37
C GLY A 171 -16.04 -10.82 1.25
N ASP A 172 -17.35 -10.61 1.41
CA ASP A 172 -18.25 -10.24 0.31
C ASP A 172 -18.39 -8.72 0.06
N GLU A 173 -17.92 -7.83 0.95
CA GLU A 173 -18.08 -6.38 0.71
C GLU A 173 -16.84 -5.56 1.11
N GLY A 174 -16.34 -4.80 0.12
CA GLY A 174 -15.44 -3.67 0.34
C GLY A 174 -16.17 -2.54 1.05
N ASP A 175 -15.78 -2.29 2.29
CA ASP A 175 -16.25 -1.22 3.18
C ASP A 175 -16.05 0.16 2.52
N SER A 176 -17.05 0.64 1.79
CA SER A 176 -17.11 1.98 1.17
C SER A 176 -18.16 2.88 1.83
N GLU A 177 -18.46 2.63 3.10
CA GLU A 177 -19.31 3.52 3.90
C GLU A 177 -18.44 4.57 4.61
N GLU A 178 -18.12 5.64 3.87
CA GLU A 178 -17.96 6.97 4.48
C GLU A 178 -19.33 7.38 5.07
N GLU A 179 -19.62 6.90 6.28
CA GLU A 179 -20.66 7.51 7.12
C GLU A 179 -20.21 8.93 7.47
N LYS A 180 -20.73 9.91 6.72
CA LYS A 180 -20.74 11.32 7.10
C LYS A 180 -21.27 11.43 8.53
N GLU A 181 -20.55 12.18 9.37
CA GLU A 181 -21.09 12.66 10.64
C GLU A 181 -22.33 13.51 10.36
N GLU A 182 -23.51 12.92 10.54
CA GLU A 182 -24.77 13.66 10.63
C GLU A 182 -24.84 14.30 12.01
N GLY A 183 -24.50 15.59 12.05
CA GLY A 183 -25.10 16.53 12.98
C GLY A 183 -26.56 16.77 12.58
N GLU A 184 -27.43 16.83 13.58
CA GLU A 184 -28.87 16.99 13.52
C GLU A 184 -29.33 18.13 12.59
N ALA A 185 -30.17 17.79 11.59
CA ALA A 185 -31.42 18.50 11.28
C ALA A 185 -32.06 17.88 10.02
N ALA A 186 -33.15 17.15 10.23
CA ALA A 186 -34.04 16.73 9.17
C ALA A 186 -34.66 17.95 8.48
N THR A 187 -34.61 18.01 7.14
CA THR A 187 -35.80 18.13 6.26
C THR A 187 -35.41 18.34 4.79
N LYS A 188 -36.12 17.60 3.93
CA LYS A 188 -36.33 17.81 2.47
C LYS A 188 -35.18 17.45 1.53
N ALA A 189 -35.30 16.23 1.01
CA ALA A 189 -34.85 15.84 -0.32
C ALA A 189 -35.36 16.83 -1.38
N LYS A 190 -34.41 17.47 -2.09
CA LYS A 190 -34.59 17.99 -3.44
C LYS A 190 -33.31 17.71 -4.21
N ASP A 191 -33.48 17.19 -5.42
CA ASP A 191 -32.45 16.94 -6.41
C ASP A 191 -31.59 18.17 -6.69
N ALA A 192 -30.48 18.31 -5.96
CA ALA A 192 -29.44 19.26 -6.30
C ALA A 192 -28.58 18.64 -7.41
N LYS A 193 -28.97 18.86 -8.67
CA LYS A 193 -28.06 18.76 -9.82
C LYS A 193 -26.80 19.54 -9.45
N LYS A 194 -25.69 18.83 -9.26
CA LYS A 194 -24.39 19.45 -9.00
C LYS A 194 -24.10 20.40 -10.16
N GLU A 195 -24.11 21.70 -9.88
CA GLU A 195 -23.70 22.71 -10.85
C GLU A 195 -22.26 22.40 -11.26
N THR A 196 -22.07 22.14 -12.55
CA THR A 196 -20.75 21.95 -13.14
C THR A 196 -20.00 23.27 -12.99
N LYS A 197 -18.98 23.30 -12.14
CA LYS A 197 -18.07 24.43 -12.04
C LYS A 197 -17.44 24.66 -13.41
N THR A 198 -17.88 25.69 -14.11
CA THR A 198 -17.30 26.12 -15.38
C THR A 198 -15.98 26.82 -15.07
N PHE A 199 -14.87 26.12 -15.29
CA PHE A 199 -13.56 26.75 -15.21
C PHE A 199 -13.33 27.60 -16.45
N ALA A 200 -12.71 28.78 -16.27
CA ALA A 200 -12.27 29.60 -17.39
C ALA A 200 -11.31 28.79 -18.29
N PRO A 201 -11.41 28.92 -19.62
CA PRO A 201 -10.54 28.21 -20.55
C PRO A 201 -9.07 28.59 -20.28
N MET A 202 -8.22 27.58 -20.26
CA MET A 202 -6.79 27.72 -19.98
C MET A 202 -6.15 28.67 -21.02
N PRO A 203 -5.39 29.70 -20.61
CA PRO A 203 -4.70 30.58 -21.55
C PRO A 203 -3.68 29.76 -22.35
N GLN A 204 -3.49 30.14 -23.62
CA GLN A 204 -2.59 29.43 -24.54
C GLN A 204 -1.17 29.33 -23.95
N PRO A 205 -0.48 28.19 -24.16
CA PRO A 205 0.87 27.98 -23.64
C PRO A 205 1.82 29.03 -24.21
N ARG A 206 2.47 29.79 -23.32
CA ARG A 206 3.48 30.78 -23.71
C ARG A 206 4.71 30.05 -24.22
N ARG A 207 5.31 30.56 -25.30
CA ARG A 207 6.54 30.00 -25.87
C ARG A 207 7.67 30.18 -24.85
N LEU A 208 8.54 29.17 -24.74
CA LEU A 208 9.67 29.12 -23.79
C LEU A 208 10.57 30.37 -23.86
N ASN A 209 10.64 31.02 -25.01
CA ASN A 209 11.47 32.20 -25.26
C ASN A 209 10.84 33.53 -24.81
N ASP A 210 9.52 33.59 -24.60
CA ASP A 210 8.82 34.79 -24.06
C ASP A 210 8.87 34.83 -22.52
N ILE A 211 9.34 33.75 -21.89
CA ILE A 211 9.61 33.70 -20.47
C ILE A 211 11.05 34.20 -20.28
N VAL A 212 11.24 35.52 -20.38
CA VAL A 212 12.42 36.16 -19.80
C VAL A 212 12.26 36.03 -18.29
N GLN A 213 12.72 34.90 -17.76
CA GLN A 213 12.79 34.65 -16.33
C GLN A 213 13.80 35.64 -15.75
N ALA A 214 13.32 36.77 -15.26
CA ALA A 214 14.09 37.55 -14.32
C ALA A 214 14.51 36.59 -13.18
N PRO A 215 15.78 36.58 -12.76
CA PRO A 215 16.22 35.69 -11.70
C PRO A 215 15.29 35.88 -10.50
N PRO A 216 14.75 34.78 -9.92
CA PRO A 216 13.77 34.88 -8.85
C PRO A 216 14.36 35.70 -7.70
N THR A 217 13.75 36.85 -7.42
CA THR A 217 14.17 37.69 -6.29
C THR A 217 13.73 36.99 -5.01
N LEU A 218 14.70 36.48 -4.25
CA LEU A 218 14.43 35.91 -2.94
C LEU A 218 13.78 36.99 -2.05
N PRO A 219 12.64 36.69 -1.38
CA PRO A 219 12.04 37.63 -0.45
C PRO A 219 13.07 37.95 0.63
N LYS A 220 13.34 39.26 0.84
CA LYS A 220 14.20 39.73 1.93
C LYS A 220 13.57 39.28 3.24
N LEU A 221 14.06 38.17 3.79
CA LEU A 221 13.71 37.74 5.13
C LEU A 221 13.99 38.91 6.08
N ARG A 222 12.95 39.36 6.78
CA ARG A 222 13.10 40.34 7.87
C ARG A 222 14.16 39.77 8.79
N LYS A 223 15.34 40.42 8.84
CA LYS A 223 16.37 40.10 9.83
C LYS A 223 15.72 40.28 11.19
N ALA A 224 15.35 39.16 11.81
CA ALA A 224 14.90 39.16 13.19
C ALA A 224 16.07 39.71 14.00
N LYS A 225 15.85 40.90 14.57
CA LYS A 225 16.70 41.44 15.63
C LYS A 225 16.83 40.36 16.71
N ASP A 226 18.07 40.05 17.05
CA ASP A 226 18.51 39.52 18.34
C ASP A 226 17.68 38.38 18.92
N GLN A 227 17.76 37.20 18.30
CA GLN A 227 17.52 35.93 18.96
C GLN A 227 18.77 35.07 18.77
N LYS A 228 19.69 35.24 19.72
CA LYS A 228 20.72 34.30 20.21
C LYS A 228 21.12 33.17 19.27
N GLU A 229 22.35 33.27 18.77
CA GLU A 229 23.30 32.18 18.49
C GLU A 229 22.67 30.82 18.22
N GLY A 230 22.50 30.54 16.93
CA GLY A 230 22.05 29.25 16.43
C GLY A 230 22.97 28.12 16.88
N LYS A 231 22.47 27.33 17.82
CA LYS A 231 22.81 25.91 17.92
C LYS A 231 22.43 25.25 16.59
N GLY A 232 23.43 24.86 15.82
CA GLY A 232 23.26 23.98 14.68
C GLY A 232 22.59 22.67 15.09
N VAL A 233 22.20 21.88 14.10
CA VAL A 233 21.52 20.57 14.20
C VAL A 233 22.23 19.55 15.12
N TYR A 234 23.46 19.85 15.58
CA TYR A 234 24.24 19.06 16.54
C TYR A 234 24.25 19.60 17.99
N GLY A 235 23.58 20.71 18.29
CA GLY A 235 23.55 21.34 19.62
C GLY A 235 22.56 20.73 20.63
N ALA A 236 21.90 19.63 20.27
CA ALA A 236 20.94 18.91 21.11
C ALA A 236 21.57 17.83 22.02
N VAL A 237 22.89 17.86 22.20
CA VAL A 237 23.62 16.96 23.10
C VAL A 237 24.37 17.81 24.12
N GLY A 238 23.63 18.44 25.02
CA GLY A 238 24.23 19.28 26.05
C GLY A 238 23.21 19.83 27.02
N ASN A 239 23.16 19.18 28.19
CA ASN A 239 22.40 19.46 29.41
C ASN A 239 20.94 18.98 29.42
N GLY A 240 20.79 17.69 29.77
CA GLY A 240 19.52 17.04 30.08
C GLY A 240 18.90 16.31 28.90
N GLY A 241 19.63 15.35 28.32
CA GLY A 241 19.30 14.57 27.12
C GLY A 241 18.06 13.67 27.19
N LYS A 242 16.94 14.18 27.69
CA LYS A 242 15.62 13.61 27.50
C LYS A 242 15.06 14.23 26.23
N MET A 243 15.24 13.54 25.11
CA MET A 243 14.27 13.67 24.02
C MET A 243 12.88 13.58 24.66
N PRO A 244 11.92 14.48 24.36
CA PRO A 244 10.57 14.37 24.90
C PRO A 244 9.91 13.11 24.30
N LEU A 245 10.19 11.96 24.93
CA LEU A 245 9.62 10.67 24.57
C LEU A 245 8.14 10.70 24.88
N ASN A 246 7.33 10.26 23.91
CA ASN A 246 5.90 10.06 24.10
C ASN A 246 5.67 9.07 25.27
N ALA A 247 4.62 9.25 26.06
CA ALA A 247 4.32 8.42 27.24
C ALA A 247 4.30 6.91 26.91
N GLY A 248 3.83 6.54 25.72
CA GLY A 248 3.87 5.14 25.24
C GLY A 248 5.29 4.62 24.99
N GLN A 249 6.19 5.46 24.45
CA GLN A 249 7.59 5.07 24.23
C GLN A 249 8.36 4.92 25.55
N LYS A 250 8.05 5.76 26.56
CA LYS A 250 8.62 5.62 27.91
C LYS A 250 8.26 4.28 28.54
N ARG A 251 6.99 3.88 28.44
CA ARG A 251 6.51 2.59 28.97
C ARG A 251 7.21 1.40 28.31
N ILE A 252 7.37 1.43 26.98
CA ILE A 252 8.08 0.37 26.24
C ILE A 252 9.55 0.29 26.69
N LEU A 253 10.23 1.44 26.82
CA LEU A 253 11.63 1.47 27.26
C LEU A 253 11.80 1.02 28.72
N GLU A 254 10.82 1.30 29.59
CA GLU A 254 10.80 0.83 30.97
C GLU A 254 10.63 -0.69 31.05
N GLU A 255 9.70 -1.26 30.27
CA GLU A 255 9.49 -2.72 30.18
C GLU A 255 10.75 -3.45 29.64
N GLU A 256 11.41 -2.89 28.62
CA GLU A 256 12.68 -3.45 28.11
C GLU A 256 13.81 -3.33 29.14
N ARG A 257 13.90 -2.20 29.85
CA ARG A 257 14.90 -2.00 30.91
C ARG A 257 14.75 -3.06 32.00
N GLU A 258 13.53 -3.36 32.43
CA GLU A 258 13.28 -4.40 33.43
C GLU A 258 13.64 -5.80 32.93
N ARG A 259 13.38 -6.11 31.66
CA ARG A 259 13.77 -7.39 31.05
C ARG A 259 15.29 -7.54 31.01
N VAL A 260 16.02 -6.51 30.59
CA VAL A 260 17.49 -6.51 30.51
C VAL A 260 18.12 -6.63 31.89
N VAL A 261 17.60 -5.88 32.88
CA VAL A 261 18.09 -5.97 34.27
C VAL A 261 17.89 -7.37 34.84
N ARG A 262 16.75 -8.02 34.57
CA ARG A 262 16.51 -9.41 34.98
C ARG A 262 17.53 -10.36 34.35
N MET A 263 17.70 -10.30 33.03
CA MET A 263 18.67 -11.12 32.31
C MET A 263 20.10 -10.92 32.83
N TYR A 264 20.48 -9.68 33.12
CA TYR A 264 21.80 -9.38 33.68
C TYR A 264 21.98 -9.93 35.10
N ARG A 265 20.95 -9.85 35.96
CA ARG A 265 20.98 -10.43 37.30
C ARG A 265 21.14 -11.95 37.27
N GLU A 266 20.41 -12.62 36.38
CA GLU A 266 20.51 -14.07 36.17
C GLU A 266 21.91 -14.46 35.67
N MET A 267 22.42 -13.74 34.66
CA MET A 267 23.77 -13.98 34.13
C MET A 267 24.86 -13.75 35.19
N LYS A 268 24.70 -12.73 36.03
CA LYS A 268 25.62 -12.44 37.12
C LYS A 268 25.57 -13.51 38.21
N ALA A 269 24.37 -13.95 38.61
CA ALA A 269 24.20 -15.04 39.56
C ALA A 269 24.80 -16.35 39.04
N ALA A 270 24.62 -16.67 37.76
CA ALA A 270 25.24 -17.83 37.12
C ALA A 270 26.77 -17.74 37.11
N ARG A 271 27.33 -16.55 36.86
CA ARG A 271 28.78 -16.31 36.89
C ARG A 271 29.34 -16.45 38.31
N GLU A 272 28.65 -15.95 39.32
CA GLU A 272 29.05 -16.08 40.72
C GLU A 272 28.95 -17.53 41.21
N ALA A 273 27.91 -18.27 40.82
CA ALA A 273 27.77 -19.69 41.14
C ALA A 273 28.92 -20.52 40.55
N LYS A 274 29.31 -20.23 39.30
CA LYS A 274 30.44 -20.90 38.62
C LYS A 274 31.80 -20.57 39.26
N ASN A 275 31.97 -19.36 39.79
CA ASN A 275 33.20 -18.96 40.47
C ASN A 275 33.31 -19.51 41.91
N LYS A 276 32.22 -20.05 42.46
CA LYS A 276 32.15 -20.57 43.84
C LYS A 276 32.31 -22.10 43.92
N GLN A 277 32.32 -22.77 42.78
CA GLN A 277 32.69 -24.19 42.61
C GLN A 277 34.18 -24.29 42.26
#